data_AF-A0A838Y0K7-F1
#
_entry.id   AF-A0A838Y0K7-F1
#
_cell.length_a   1.000
_cell.length_b   1.000
_cell.length_c   1.000
_cell.angle_alpha   90.00
_cell.angle_beta   90.00
_cell.angle_gamma   90.00
#
_symmetry.space_group_name_H-M   'P 1'
#
loop_
_entity.id
_entity.type
_entity.pdbx_description
1 polymer ?
#
loop_
_entity_poly.entity_id
_entity_poly.type
_entity_poly.pdbx_seq_one_letter_code
_entity_poly.pdbx_strand_id
1 'polypeptide(L)'
;MCASSSLPAIAQDGAVEVMTDRAKVFRIDAPADTVIVGNPAIADVTMYDRQTVVVTGKLYGTTNLVILDKKGEPIIDEVIRVSTSGNDVVTVMRNTSRTTYSCAPDCEPVLRVGDNFDAFEAQTKQATSRNDMSEKAAGVTN
;
A
#
# COMPACT_ATOMS: atom_id res chain seq x y z
N MET A 1 7.43 26.10 -46.16
CA MET A 1 8.00 25.39 -44.99
C MET A 1 6.85 24.86 -44.14
N CYS A 2 6.70 23.53 -44.02
CA CYS A 2 5.76 22.91 -43.08
C CYS A 2 6.52 22.56 -41.80
N ALA A 3 6.13 23.14 -40.67
CA ALA A 3 6.69 22.81 -39.36
C ALA A 3 5.88 21.65 -38.77
N SER A 4 6.48 20.46 -38.69
CA SER A 4 5.90 19.31 -37.99
C SER A 4 6.17 19.47 -36.49
N SER A 5 5.13 19.72 -35.70
CA SER A 5 5.20 19.75 -34.24
C SER A 5 5.06 18.33 -33.69
N SER A 6 6.17 17.75 -33.23
CA SER A 6 6.18 16.47 -32.51
C SER A 6 5.66 16.70 -31.09
N LEU A 7 4.51 16.11 -30.75
CA LEU A 7 4.05 16.05 -29.36
C LEU A 7 4.92 15.01 -28.61
N PRO A 8 5.37 15.30 -27.38
CA PRO A 8 6.07 14.31 -26.57
C PRO A 8 5.10 13.19 -26.19
N ALA A 9 5.48 11.95 -26.49
CA ALA A 9 4.78 10.77 -25.99
C ALA A 9 5.05 10.65 -24.49
N ILE A 10 4.00 10.79 -23.67
CA ILE A 10 4.07 10.44 -22.24
C ILE A 10 4.05 8.91 -22.18
N ALA A 11 5.18 8.30 -21.86
CA ALA A 11 5.22 6.89 -21.51
C ALA A 11 4.39 6.70 -20.23
N GLN A 12 3.24 6.04 -20.33
CA GLN A 12 2.59 5.49 -19.14
C GLN A 12 3.52 4.42 -18.58
N ASP A 13 4.20 4.75 -17.49
CA ASP A 13 4.94 3.77 -16.68
C ASP A 13 3.94 2.66 -16.34
N GLY A 14 4.18 1.43 -16.83
CA GLY A 14 3.26 0.29 -16.73
C GLY A 14 3.04 -0.20 -15.30
N ALA A 15 3.51 0.54 -14.30
CA ALA A 15 3.35 0.16 -12.91
C ALA A 15 1.91 0.40 -12.43
N VAL A 16 1.35 -0.60 -11.78
CA VAL A 16 0.10 -0.49 -11.04
C VAL A 16 0.35 0.31 -9.77
N GLU A 17 -0.17 1.53 -9.75
CA GLU A 17 -0.10 2.38 -8.55
C GLU A 17 -1.12 1.90 -7.50
N VAL A 18 -0.61 1.63 -6.30
CA VAL A 18 -1.38 1.28 -5.10
C VAL A 18 -0.96 2.24 -3.97
N MET A 19 -1.93 2.70 -3.18
CA MET A 19 -1.63 3.57 -2.05
C MET A 19 -1.38 2.75 -0.78
N THR A 20 -0.48 3.22 0.08
CA THR A 20 -0.30 2.66 1.44
C THR A 20 -1.62 2.71 2.20
N ASP A 21 -1.87 1.68 3.02
CA ASP A 21 -3.07 1.54 3.85
C ASP A 21 -4.38 1.52 3.06
N ARG A 22 -4.31 1.27 1.74
CA ARG A 22 -5.47 1.15 0.86
C ARG A 22 -5.38 -0.12 0.02
N ALA A 23 -6.55 -0.69 -0.22
CA ALA A 23 -6.72 -1.81 -1.13
C ALA A 23 -7.19 -1.33 -2.50
N LYS A 24 -6.67 -1.96 -3.55
CA LYS A 24 -7.12 -1.78 -4.92
C LYS A 24 -7.59 -3.14 -5.44
N VAL A 25 -8.77 -3.14 -6.03
CA VAL A 25 -9.42 -4.36 -6.55
C VAL A 25 -9.23 -4.41 -8.04
N PHE A 26 -8.83 -5.58 -8.54
CA PHE A 26 -8.61 -5.84 -9.96
C PHE A 26 -9.39 -7.08 -10.36
N ARG A 27 -9.89 -7.06 -11.60
CA ARG A 27 -10.46 -8.23 -12.25
C ARG A 27 -9.44 -8.75 -13.25
N ILE A 28 -9.31 -10.06 -13.31
CA ILE A 28 -8.41 -10.76 -14.23
C ILE A 28 -9.21 -11.53 -15.28
N ASP A 29 -8.66 -11.62 -16.48
CA ASP A 29 -9.38 -12.12 -17.65
C ASP A 29 -9.50 -13.65 -17.69
N ALA A 30 -8.71 -14.35 -16.87
CA ALA A 30 -8.71 -15.80 -16.73
C ALA A 30 -8.67 -16.23 -15.26
N PRO A 31 -9.16 -17.43 -14.91
CA PRO A 31 -9.13 -17.93 -13.53
C PRO A 31 -7.69 -18.13 -13.03
N ALA A 32 -7.33 -17.45 -11.93
CA ALA A 32 -6.07 -17.66 -11.23
C ALA A 32 -6.00 -19.05 -10.60
N ASP A 33 -4.79 -19.61 -10.63
CA ASP A 33 -4.45 -20.83 -9.90
C ASP A 33 -3.34 -20.57 -8.87
N THR A 34 -2.31 -19.81 -9.25
CA THR A 34 -1.19 -19.44 -8.37
C THR A 34 -1.00 -17.93 -8.35
N VAL A 35 -0.73 -17.37 -7.17
CA VAL A 35 -0.44 -15.94 -6.96
C VAL A 35 0.91 -15.81 -6.28
N ILE A 36 1.77 -14.97 -6.84
CA ILE A 36 3.13 -14.73 -6.37
C ILE A 36 3.34 -13.22 -6.23
N VAL A 37 3.79 -12.81 -5.05
CA VAL A 37 4.17 -11.43 -4.76
C VAL A 37 5.66 -11.39 -4.48
N GLY A 38 6.39 -10.51 -5.16
CA GLY A 38 7.84 -10.42 -5.00
C GLY A 38 8.27 -10.08 -3.57
N ASN A 39 7.61 -9.10 -2.95
CA ASN A 39 7.86 -8.70 -1.57
C ASN A 39 6.53 -8.42 -0.81
N PRO A 40 6.07 -9.34 0.06
CA PRO A 40 4.83 -9.20 0.81
C PRO A 40 4.85 -8.10 1.89
N ALA A 41 6.03 -7.56 2.22
CA ALA A 41 6.16 -6.42 3.11
C ALA A 41 5.76 -5.10 2.42
N ILE A 42 5.90 -5.01 1.09
CA ILE A 42 5.55 -3.81 0.31
C ILE A 42 4.06 -3.82 -0.06
N ALA A 43 3.58 -4.94 -0.61
CA ALA A 43 2.18 -5.11 -0.98
C ALA A 43 1.72 -6.53 -0.62
N ASP A 44 0.46 -6.67 -0.27
CA ASP A 44 -0.16 -7.96 0.02
C ASP A 44 -1.28 -8.23 -0.96
N VAL A 45 -1.51 -9.49 -1.26
CA VAL A 45 -2.50 -9.89 -2.27
C VAL A 45 -3.38 -10.98 -1.72
N THR A 46 -4.68 -10.76 -1.83
CA THR A 46 -5.71 -11.72 -1.42
C THR A 46 -6.66 -11.97 -2.58
N MET A 47 -6.96 -13.25 -2.84
CA MET A 47 -7.98 -13.63 -3.81
C MET A 47 -9.34 -13.62 -3.14
N TYR A 48 -10.28 -12.84 -3.67
CA TYR A 48 -11.68 -12.91 -3.23
C TYR A 48 -12.41 -14.08 -3.89
N ASP A 49 -12.20 -14.25 -5.20
CA ASP A 49 -12.62 -15.40 -6.00
C ASP A 49 -11.53 -15.72 -7.04
N ARG A 50 -11.77 -16.63 -7.98
CA ARG A 50 -10.76 -17.01 -8.99
C ARG A 50 -10.44 -15.91 -10.01
N GLN A 51 -11.20 -14.82 -10.07
CA GLN A 51 -11.04 -13.74 -11.05
C GLN A 51 -10.95 -12.34 -10.42
N THR A 52 -11.04 -12.24 -9.10
CA THR A 52 -11.02 -10.98 -8.36
C THR A 52 -9.87 -10.97 -7.38
N VAL A 53 -8.91 -10.08 -7.62
CA VAL A 53 -7.69 -9.91 -6.84
C VAL A 53 -7.78 -8.62 -6.06
N VAL A 54 -7.47 -8.67 -4.76
CA VAL A 54 -7.38 -7.50 -3.90
C VAL A 54 -5.91 -7.30 -3.53
N VAL A 55 -5.32 -6.19 -3.97
CA VAL A 55 -3.94 -5.81 -3.63
C VAL A 55 -3.99 -4.70 -2.58
N THR A 56 -3.30 -4.88 -1.47
CA THR A 56 -3.21 -3.90 -0.38
C THR A 56 -1.80 -3.37 -0.27
N GLY A 57 -1.62 -2.05 -0.35
CA GLY A 57 -0.31 -1.43 -0.13
C GLY A 57 0.03 -1.39 1.35
N LYS A 58 1.18 -1.94 1.76
CA LYS A 58 1.66 -1.99 3.14
C LYS A 58 2.80 -1.01 3.40
N LEU A 59 3.86 -1.06 2.60
CA LEU A 59 5.03 -0.19 2.75
C LEU A 59 5.41 0.47 1.43
N TYR A 60 6.11 1.61 1.52
CA TYR A 60 6.67 2.28 0.37
C TYR A 60 7.64 1.39 -0.40
N GLY A 61 7.52 1.41 -1.71
CA GLY A 61 8.48 0.76 -2.58
C GLY A 61 7.86 0.27 -3.87
N THR A 62 8.64 -0.55 -4.56
CA THR A 62 8.22 -1.21 -5.79
C THR A 62 8.40 -2.70 -5.62
N THR A 63 7.38 -3.47 -5.96
CA THR A 63 7.41 -4.93 -6.04
C THR A 63 6.72 -5.37 -7.33
N ASN A 64 6.53 -6.66 -7.52
CA ASN A 64 5.83 -7.21 -8.67
C ASN A 64 4.78 -8.23 -8.22
N LEU A 65 3.74 -8.37 -9.04
CA LEU A 65 2.67 -9.33 -8.87
C LEU A 65 2.64 -10.22 -10.10
N VAL A 66 2.79 -11.52 -9.88
CA VAL A 66 2.67 -12.55 -10.91
C VAL A 66 1.50 -13.45 -10.56
N ILE A 67 0.57 -13.62 -11.51
CA ILE A 67 -0.58 -14.52 -11.37
C ILE A 67 -0.52 -15.52 -12.52
N LEU A 68 -0.56 -16.80 -12.20
CA LEU A 68 -0.48 -17.89 -13.18
C LEU A 68 -1.81 -18.63 -13.28
N ASP A 69 -2.09 -19.15 -14.47
CA ASP A 69 -3.18 -20.08 -14.72
C ASP A 69 -2.80 -21.53 -14.32
N LYS A 70 -3.73 -22.48 -14.56
CA LYS A 70 -3.52 -23.90 -14.26
C LYS A 70 -2.40 -24.58 -15.07
N LYS A 71 -1.99 -24.00 -16.19
CA LYS A 71 -0.91 -24.50 -17.04
C LYS A 71 0.44 -23.89 -16.66
N GLY A 72 0.45 -22.94 -15.73
CA GLY A 72 1.65 -22.18 -15.35
C GLY A 72 1.94 -21.01 -16.29
N GLU A 73 1.00 -20.64 -17.16
CA GLU A 73 1.13 -19.47 -18.03
C GLU A 73 0.76 -18.19 -17.25
N PRO A 74 1.54 -17.09 -17.39
CA PRO A 74 1.25 -15.85 -16.69
C PRO A 74 -0.01 -15.17 -17.25
N ILE A 75 -0.98 -14.97 -16.37
CA ILE A 75 -2.17 -14.14 -16.61
C ILE A 75 -1.82 -12.67 -16.37
N ILE A 76 -1.06 -12.40 -15.31
CA ILE A 76 -0.55 -11.08 -14.94
C ILE A 76 0.94 -11.21 -14.60
N ASP A 77 1.74 -10.27 -15.08
CA ASP A 77 3.11 -10.01 -14.63
C ASP A 77 3.31 -8.49 -14.65
N GLU A 78 3.02 -7.85 -13.51
CA GLU A 78 2.97 -6.40 -13.42
C GLU A 78 3.79 -5.87 -12.24
N VAL A 79 4.34 -4.68 -12.44
CA VAL A 79 5.06 -3.96 -11.39
C VAL A 79 4.04 -3.24 -10.51
N ILE A 80 4.10 -3.46 -9.20
CA ILE A 80 3.29 -2.76 -8.20
C ILE A 80 4.14 -1.66 -7.57
N ARG A 81 3.70 -0.40 -7.69
CA ARG A 81 4.32 0.74 -7.03
C ARG A 81 3.43 1.19 -5.88
N VAL A 82 3.98 1.18 -4.68
CA VAL A 82 3.27 1.59 -3.46
C VAL A 82 3.74 2.97 -3.01
N SER A 83 2.83 3.92 -3.04
CA SER A 83 3.08 5.31 -2.65
C SER A 83 2.06 5.81 -1.62
N THR A 84 2.23 7.04 -1.14
CA THR A 84 1.35 7.60 -0.12
C THR A 84 0.05 8.11 -0.71
N SER A 85 -1.07 7.93 -0.01
CA SER A 85 -2.29 8.68 -0.35
C SER A 85 -2.05 10.15 -0.02
N GLY A 86 -2.15 11.03 -1.01
CA GLY A 86 -1.92 12.47 -0.81
C GLY A 86 -3.12 13.27 -0.31
N ASN A 87 -4.31 12.65 -0.24
CA ASN A 87 -5.55 13.42 -0.20
C ASN A 87 -5.91 13.96 1.20
N ASP A 88 -5.42 13.33 2.28
CA ASP A 88 -5.77 13.70 3.67
C ASP A 88 -4.59 13.47 4.64
N VAL A 89 -3.36 13.48 4.12
CA VAL A 89 -2.15 13.17 4.89
C VAL A 89 -1.21 14.36 4.87
N VAL A 90 -0.87 14.88 6.04
CA VAL A 90 0.09 15.98 6.22
C VAL A 90 1.36 15.43 6.83
N THR A 91 2.50 15.74 6.21
CA THR A 91 3.82 15.38 6.74
C THR A 91 4.54 16.63 7.21
N VAL A 92 4.87 16.71 8.49
CA VAL A 92 5.63 17.79 9.10
C VAL A 92 7.10 17.38 9.18
N MET A 93 7.99 18.19 8.60
CA MET A 93 9.43 18.01 8.65
C MET A 93 10.05 19.05 9.59
N ARG A 94 10.73 18.61 10.65
CA ARG A 94 11.53 19.46 11.54
C ARG A 94 12.98 18.97 11.51
N ASN A 95 13.82 19.66 10.74
CA ASN A 95 15.18 19.19 10.42
C ASN A 95 15.12 17.82 9.72
N THR A 96 15.74 16.79 10.30
CA THR A 96 15.68 15.39 9.83
C THR A 96 14.53 14.60 10.46
N SER A 97 13.78 15.20 11.38
CA SER A 97 12.65 14.57 12.07
C SER A 97 11.38 14.71 11.25
N ARG A 98 10.73 13.59 10.92
CA ARG A 98 9.49 13.53 10.15
C ARG A 98 8.34 13.09 11.04
N THR A 99 7.18 13.73 10.96
CA THR A 99 5.97 13.27 11.64
C THR A 99 4.78 13.39 10.71
N THR A 100 3.96 12.35 10.63
CA THR A 100 2.81 12.29 9.73
C THR A 100 1.50 12.35 10.51
N TYR A 101 0.53 13.03 9.93
CA TYR A 101 -0.82 13.22 10.45
C TYR A 101 -1.84 12.88 9.36
N SER A 102 -3.00 12.35 9.77
CA SER A 102 -4.19 12.27 8.92
C SER A 102 -5.16 13.37 9.34
N CYS A 103 -5.56 14.20 8.38
CA CYS A 103 -6.33 15.43 8.66
C CYS A 103 -7.69 15.39 7.96
N ALA A 104 -8.77 15.34 8.73
CA ALA A 104 -10.14 15.50 8.21
C ALA A 104 -11.17 15.70 9.35
N PRO A 105 -11.57 16.93 9.74
CA PRO A 105 -10.97 18.26 9.49
C PRO A 105 -9.83 18.62 10.46
N ASP A 106 -9.77 17.93 11.61
CA ASP A 106 -8.68 18.03 12.59
C ASP A 106 -7.58 17.00 12.24
N CYS A 107 -6.35 17.26 12.66
CA CYS A 107 -5.19 16.43 12.35
C CYS A 107 -4.84 15.49 13.51
N GLU A 108 -4.95 14.19 13.27
CA GLU A 108 -4.59 13.14 14.21
C GLU A 108 -3.26 12.49 13.82
N PRO A 109 -2.36 12.20 14.78
CA PRO A 109 -1.05 11.64 14.48
C PRO A 109 -1.20 10.16 14.06
N VAL A 110 -0.45 9.75 13.04
CA VAL A 110 -0.53 8.37 12.51
C VAL A 110 0.80 7.64 12.64
N LEU A 111 0.73 6.32 12.84
CA LEU A 111 1.92 5.47 12.86
C LEU A 111 2.37 5.21 11.43
N ARG A 112 3.49 5.83 11.04
CA ARG A 112 4.03 5.68 9.68
C ARG A 112 5.50 5.33 9.69
N VAL A 113 5.86 4.30 8.92
CA VAL A 113 7.24 3.84 8.79
C VAL A 113 8.11 4.94 8.16
N GLY A 114 9.21 5.25 8.84
CA GLY A 114 10.16 6.31 8.48
C GLY A 114 9.88 7.67 9.12
N ASP A 115 8.85 7.77 9.97
CA ASP A 115 8.71 8.92 10.87
C ASP A 115 9.74 8.87 12.00
N ASN A 116 9.85 9.96 12.74
CA ASN A 116 10.77 10.10 13.85
C ASN A 116 10.56 8.99 14.87
N PHE A 117 11.66 8.37 15.28
CA PHE A 117 11.66 7.20 16.14
C PHE A 117 10.95 7.45 17.48
N ASP A 118 11.25 8.56 18.15
CA ASP A 118 10.68 8.85 19.47
C ASP A 118 9.16 9.05 19.41
N ALA A 119 8.69 9.79 18.39
CA ALA A 119 7.26 9.99 18.14
C ALA A 119 6.55 8.66 17.79
N PHE A 120 7.16 7.86 16.91
CA PHE A 120 6.64 6.55 16.50
C PHE A 120 6.56 5.57 17.69
N GLU A 121 7.59 5.51 18.53
CA GLU A 121 7.65 4.64 19.71
C GLU A 121 6.61 5.05 20.75
N ALA A 122 6.46 6.36 21.01
CA ALA A 122 5.47 6.88 21.94
C ALA A 122 4.03 6.51 21.51
N GLN A 123 3.69 6.72 20.24
CA GLN A 123 2.38 6.37 19.70
C GLN A 123 2.15 4.85 19.71
N THR A 124 3.17 4.05 19.40
CA THR A 124 3.07 2.58 19.42
C THR A 124 2.76 2.10 20.83
N LYS A 125 3.47 2.61 21.84
CA LYS A 125 3.20 2.28 23.26
C LYS A 125 1.79 2.65 23.68
N GLN A 126 1.29 3.82 23.26
CA GLN A 126 -0.08 4.25 23.55
C GLN A 126 -1.11 3.31 22.90
N ALA A 127 -0.91 2.97 21.62
CA ALA A 127 -1.80 2.07 20.88
C ALA A 127 -1.83 0.66 21.48
N THR A 128 -0.66 0.07 21.76
CA THR A 128 -0.54 -1.25 22.38
C THR A 128 -1.17 -1.24 23.77
N SER A 129 -0.87 -0.26 24.62
CA SER A 129 -1.46 -0.15 25.97
C SER A 129 -3.00 -0.10 25.90
N ARG A 130 -3.56 0.68 24.96
CA ARG A 130 -5.02 0.72 24.74
C ARG A 130 -5.56 -0.65 24.32
N ASN A 131 -4.91 -1.33 23.39
CA ASN A 131 -5.35 -2.63 22.89
C ASN A 131 -5.29 -3.68 24.01
N ASP A 132 -4.20 -3.74 24.77
CA ASP A 132 -4.04 -4.62 25.92
C ASP A 132 -5.14 -4.39 26.98
N MET A 133 -5.45 -3.13 27.27
CA MET A 133 -6.55 -2.79 28.18
C MET A 133 -7.91 -3.24 27.62
N SER A 134 -8.10 -3.14 26.31
CA SER A 134 -9.34 -3.55 25.63
C SER A 134 -9.50 -5.08 25.64
N GLU A 135 -8.44 -5.83 25.37
CA GLU A 135 -8.43 -7.30 25.40
C GLU A 135 -8.71 -7.85 26.80
N LYS A 136 -8.05 -7.27 27.81
CA LYS A 136 -8.29 -7.60 29.23
C LYS A 136 -9.72 -7.32 29.65
N ALA A 137 -10.30 -6.21 29.21
CA ALA A 137 -11.69 -5.86 29.49
C ALA A 137 -12.69 -6.78 28.76
N ALA A 138 -12.34 -7.23 27.55
CA ALA A 138 -13.16 -8.14 26.75
C ALA A 138 -13.08 -9.61 27.21
N GLY A 139 -12.21 -9.93 28.18
CA GLY A 139 -11.98 -11.31 28.64
C GLY A 139 -11.34 -12.20 27.58
N VAL A 140 -10.75 -11.61 26.53
CA VAL A 140 -10.01 -12.33 25.49
C VAL A 140 -8.60 -12.56 26.01
N THR A 141 -8.46 -13.49 26.95
CA THR A 141 -7.17 -14.09 27.30
C THR A 141 -7.01 -15.35 26.47
N ASN A 142 -6.02 -15.36 25.58
CA ASN A 142 -5.52 -16.59 24.99
C ASN A 142 -4.76 -17.40 26.04
#